data_AF-A0A0H5PW75-F1
#
_entry.id   AF-A0A0H5PW75-F1
#
_cell.length_a   1.000
_cell.length_b   1.000
_cell.length_c   1.000
_cell.angle_alpha   90.00
_cell.angle_beta   90.00
_cell.angle_gamma   90.00
#
_symmetry.space_group_name_H-M   'P 1'
#
loop_
_entity.id
_entity.type
_entity.pdbx_description
1 polymer ?
#
loop_
_entity_poly.entity_id
_entity_poly.type
_entity_poly.pdbx_seq_one_letter_code
_entity_poly.pdbx_strand_id
1 'polypeptide(L)'
;MAKKYQKVTLPRLEPPVTPVKQEDFYNVPTGTTSNLIMETLGAGENISDLPTRKQQVSHGTKLEVTEAGKLRQIQQNSEKSSITLELADIDKLTGNNKPAKKLFVLALIKANEQAIFNGELGRNYVSFPLQELVDNGFYSRLQSARKGFKDGMDALTSLKVKGRIQKSKKDVSTIDCLELLFTGARIVRGQCTIFFNERIDWGFIAQYFTILPRYYFALSNRASDLLYYIFYIARQHTRDIERRGYFTIGFRAIQSRLQLPGEIGNTDPQRTIKKPIEDAIEELEIKHCEQYGNTEFGLLPVYDDNAPIADYLDNGYLKIELKGSFANMFIDISKDVTKQIETAQKRNERIIERAIAINTAKQLEAK
;
A
#
# COMPACT_ATOMS: atom_id res chain seq x y z
N MET A 1 -27.70 54.40 -11.72
CA MET A 1 -26.50 53.73 -12.28
C MET A 1 -26.31 52.40 -11.57
N ALA A 2 -26.60 51.28 -12.24
CA ALA A 2 -26.54 49.94 -11.66
C ALA A 2 -25.15 49.32 -11.87
N LYS A 3 -24.52 48.86 -10.78
CA LYS A 3 -23.22 48.17 -10.81
C LYS A 3 -23.37 46.80 -11.48
N LYS A 4 -22.72 46.62 -12.64
CA LYS A 4 -22.55 45.32 -13.31
C LYS A 4 -21.69 44.40 -12.44
N TYR A 5 -22.25 43.29 -11.99
CA TYR A 5 -21.49 42.17 -11.45
C TYR A 5 -20.71 41.49 -12.58
N GLN A 6 -19.38 41.54 -12.53
CA GLN A 6 -18.52 40.71 -13.37
C GLN A 6 -18.68 39.24 -12.95
N LYS A 7 -19.17 38.41 -13.86
CA LYS A 7 -19.09 36.95 -13.75
C LYS A 7 -17.62 36.55 -13.76
N VAL A 8 -17.09 36.15 -12.61
CA VAL A 8 -15.81 35.44 -12.53
C VAL A 8 -15.99 34.12 -13.27
N THR A 9 -15.36 34.01 -14.44
CA THR A 9 -15.31 32.78 -15.21
C THR A 9 -14.20 31.93 -14.58
N LEU A 10 -14.57 30.80 -13.95
CA LEU A 10 -13.59 29.85 -13.40
C LEU A 10 -12.64 29.43 -14.53
N PRO A 11 -11.31 29.39 -14.31
CA PRO A 11 -10.38 28.92 -15.32
C PRO A 11 -10.75 27.48 -15.69
N ARG A 12 -10.92 27.24 -16.99
CA ARG A 12 -11.04 25.89 -17.56
C ARG A 12 -9.77 25.14 -17.15
N LEU A 13 -9.91 24.15 -16.28
CA LEU A 13 -8.88 23.15 -16.04
C LEU A 13 -8.57 22.53 -17.40
N GLU A 14 -7.35 22.73 -17.89
CA GLU A 14 -6.85 22.01 -19.05
C GLU A 14 -6.93 20.50 -18.76
N PRO A 15 -7.27 19.65 -19.73
CA PRO A 15 -7.26 18.22 -19.53
C PRO A 15 -5.83 17.79 -19.16
N PRO A 16 -5.67 16.95 -18.12
CA PRO A 16 -4.36 16.57 -17.63
C PRO A 16 -3.57 15.83 -18.72
N VAL A 17 -2.24 15.92 -18.62
CA VAL A 17 -1.31 14.97 -19.24
C VAL A 17 -1.87 13.58 -18.99
N THR A 18 -2.28 12.91 -20.07
CA THR A 18 -2.83 11.56 -20.01
C THR A 18 -1.85 10.70 -19.21
N PRO A 19 -2.24 10.11 -18.06
CA PRO A 19 -1.42 9.06 -17.49
C PRO A 19 -1.23 8.03 -18.59
N VAL A 20 0.02 7.73 -18.93
CA VAL A 20 0.33 6.67 -19.89
C VAL A 20 -0.48 5.46 -19.44
N LYS A 21 -1.46 5.04 -20.24
CA LYS A 21 -2.19 3.79 -20.00
C LYS A 21 -1.15 2.69 -20.09
N GLN A 22 -0.57 2.33 -18.95
CA GLN A 22 0.17 1.09 -18.82
C GLN A 22 -0.90 0.00 -18.81
N GLU A 23 -1.23 -0.51 -19.99
CA GLU A 23 -2.28 -1.53 -20.15
C GLU A 23 -2.01 -2.75 -19.25
N ASP A 24 -0.74 -3.02 -18.99
CA ASP A 24 -0.28 -4.20 -18.25
C ASP A 24 -0.30 -4.06 -16.72
N PHE A 25 -0.42 -2.85 -16.14
CA PHE A 25 -0.26 -2.67 -14.69
C PHE A 25 -1.27 -1.70 -14.06
N TYR A 26 -1.61 -1.97 -12.79
CA TYR A 26 -2.16 -0.95 -11.90
C TYR A 26 -1.03 -0.13 -11.29
N ASN A 27 -1.23 1.18 -11.19
CA ASN A 27 -0.36 2.07 -10.43
C ASN A 27 -0.96 2.28 -9.03
N VAL A 28 -0.31 1.67 -8.04
CA VAL A 28 -0.80 1.63 -6.67
C VAL A 28 -0.01 2.60 -5.80
N PRO A 29 -0.65 3.60 -5.18
CA PRO A 29 -0.04 4.36 -4.10
C PRO A 29 0.36 3.46 -2.94
N THR A 30 1.60 3.58 -2.48
CA THR A 30 2.15 2.78 -1.38
C THR A 30 3.03 3.61 -0.46
N GLY A 31 3.22 3.12 0.76
CA GLY A 31 4.10 3.70 1.75
C GLY A 31 4.09 2.89 3.04
N THR A 32 4.81 3.39 4.05
CA THR A 32 4.87 2.74 5.37
C THR A 32 3.48 2.60 5.99
N THR A 33 2.63 3.63 5.86
CA THR A 33 1.26 3.63 6.37
C THR A 33 0.37 2.63 5.64
N SER A 34 0.38 2.62 4.31
CA SER A 34 -0.45 1.68 3.53
C SER A 34 -0.05 0.23 3.80
N ASN A 35 1.26 -0.03 3.98
CA ASN A 35 1.73 -1.36 4.34
C ASN A 35 1.29 -1.76 5.76
N LEU A 36 1.36 -0.85 6.74
CA LEU A 36 0.85 -1.12 8.08
C LEU A 36 -0.65 -1.40 8.09
N ILE A 37 -1.44 -0.64 7.31
CA ILE A 37 -2.88 -0.90 7.15
C ILE A 37 -3.12 -2.30 6.57
N MET A 38 -2.34 -2.72 5.57
CA MET A 38 -2.44 -4.06 5.00
C MET A 38 -2.07 -5.17 6.01
N GLU A 39 -1.04 -4.95 6.84
CA GLU A 39 -0.67 -5.88 7.93
C GLU A 39 -1.79 -5.97 8.98
N THR A 40 -2.34 -4.83 9.39
CA THR A 40 -3.46 -4.76 10.36
C THR A 40 -4.72 -5.46 9.84
N LEU A 41 -5.15 -5.16 8.60
CA LEU A 41 -6.30 -5.81 7.97
C LEU A 41 -6.06 -7.32 7.77
N GLY A 42 -4.81 -7.72 7.52
CA GLY A 42 -4.41 -9.10 7.35
C GLY A 42 -4.51 -9.91 8.63
N ALA A 43 -4.02 -9.36 9.74
CA ALA A 43 -4.03 -10.03 11.04
C ALA A 43 -5.45 -10.27 11.57
N GLY A 44 -6.36 -9.31 11.33
CA GLY A 44 -7.77 -9.44 11.74
C GLY A 44 -7.90 -9.67 13.24
N GLU A 45 -8.59 -10.75 13.64
CA GLU A 45 -8.73 -11.14 15.06
C GLU A 45 -7.38 -11.39 15.77
N ASN A 46 -6.34 -11.77 15.02
CA ASN A 46 -5.01 -12.04 15.55
C ASN A 46 -4.10 -10.80 15.56
N ILE A 47 -4.68 -9.59 15.59
CA ILE A 47 -3.92 -8.33 15.63
C ILE A 47 -2.94 -8.29 16.83
N SER A 48 -3.28 -8.94 17.94
CA SER A 48 -2.41 -9.07 19.12
C SER A 48 -1.07 -9.74 18.85
N ASP A 49 -0.97 -10.59 17.83
CA ASP A 49 0.26 -11.31 17.46
C ASP A 49 1.24 -10.45 16.64
N LEU A 50 0.78 -9.32 16.09
CA LEU A 50 1.58 -8.47 15.20
C LEU A 50 2.93 -8.05 15.80
N PRO A 51 3.04 -7.65 17.09
CA PRO A 51 4.33 -7.29 17.69
C PRO A 51 5.36 -8.41 17.60
N THR A 52 4.98 -9.61 18.04
CA THR A 52 5.86 -10.80 18.04
C THR A 52 6.26 -11.17 16.62
N ARG A 53 5.30 -11.18 15.69
CA ARG A 53 5.55 -11.44 14.26
C ARG A 53 6.47 -10.41 13.63
N LYS A 54 6.39 -9.13 14.04
CA LYS A 54 7.23 -8.06 13.51
C LYS A 54 8.67 -8.17 14.01
N GLN A 55 8.86 -8.51 15.29
CA GLN A 55 10.19 -8.69 15.89
C GLN A 55 11.01 -9.79 15.22
N GLN A 56 10.35 -10.84 14.73
CA GLN A 56 11.01 -11.95 14.02
C GLN A 56 11.53 -11.57 12.63
N VAL A 57 11.03 -10.48 12.03
CA VAL A 57 11.33 -10.12 10.63
C VAL A 57 11.99 -8.76 10.47
N SER A 58 11.96 -7.91 11.50
CA SER A 58 12.47 -6.55 11.43
C SER A 58 13.03 -6.09 12.78
N HIS A 59 14.34 -5.87 12.83
CA HIS A 59 15.02 -5.36 14.03
C HIS A 59 14.99 -3.82 14.15
N GLY A 60 14.67 -3.09 13.08
CA GLY A 60 14.67 -1.62 13.07
C GLY A 60 13.30 -0.95 13.28
N THR A 61 12.24 -1.75 13.43
CA THR A 61 10.87 -1.26 13.59
C THR A 61 10.24 -1.92 14.81
N LYS A 62 9.75 -1.11 15.76
CA LYS A 62 9.00 -1.57 16.91
C LYS A 62 7.50 -1.44 16.63
N LEU A 63 6.74 -2.48 16.93
CA LEU A 63 5.28 -2.47 16.82
C LEU A 63 4.69 -2.83 18.18
N GLU A 64 3.69 -2.06 18.61
CA GLU A 64 2.95 -2.25 19.86
C GLU A 64 1.46 -2.27 19.57
N VAL A 65 0.72 -3.10 20.31
CA VAL A 65 -0.74 -3.20 20.21
C VAL A 65 -1.34 -2.98 21.59
N THR A 66 -2.31 -2.08 21.67
CA THR A 66 -3.11 -1.83 22.87
C THR A 66 -4.54 -2.26 22.64
N GLU A 67 -5.11 -2.98 23.61
CA GLU A 67 -6.47 -3.52 23.54
C GLU A 67 -7.36 -2.88 24.60
N ALA A 68 -8.51 -2.37 24.19
CA ALA A 68 -9.51 -1.79 25.09
C ALA A 68 -10.93 -2.15 24.63
N GLY A 69 -11.49 -3.23 25.17
CA GLY A 69 -12.78 -3.75 24.71
C GLY A 69 -12.71 -4.15 23.23
N LYS A 70 -13.51 -3.53 22.37
CA LYS A 70 -13.49 -3.73 20.91
C LYS A 70 -12.45 -2.86 20.19
N LEU A 71 -11.91 -1.86 20.87
CA LEU A 71 -10.92 -0.96 20.29
C LEU A 71 -9.56 -1.67 20.23
N ARG A 72 -8.87 -1.53 19.10
CA ARG A 72 -7.46 -1.91 18.95
C ARG A 72 -6.68 -0.71 18.46
N GLN A 73 -5.57 -0.43 19.12
CA GLN A 73 -4.62 0.59 18.69
C GLN A 73 -3.29 -0.06 18.34
N ILE A 74 -2.79 0.20 17.14
CA ILE A 74 -1.54 -0.35 16.63
C ILE A 74 -0.56 0.81 16.46
N GLN A 75 0.56 0.78 17.16
CA GLN A 75 1.59 1.80 17.08
C GLN A 75 2.85 1.21 16.44
N GLN A 76 3.30 1.80 15.34
CA GLN A 76 4.55 1.43 14.68
C GLN A 76 5.55 2.58 14.77
N ASN A 77 6.70 2.31 15.38
CA ASN A 77 7.78 3.27 15.53
C ASN A 77 9.05 2.75 14.85
N SER A 78 9.67 3.61 14.05
CA SER A 78 11.00 3.44 13.47
C SER A 78 11.78 4.75 13.61
N GLU A 79 13.06 4.75 13.26
CA GLU A 79 13.90 5.96 13.28
C GLU A 79 13.27 7.14 12.50
N LYS A 80 12.49 6.86 11.45
CA LYS A 80 11.95 7.87 10.53
C LYS A 80 10.42 7.99 10.55
N SER A 81 9.72 7.17 11.33
CA SER A 81 8.25 7.16 11.32
C SER A 81 7.66 6.79 12.67
N SER A 82 6.61 7.49 13.07
CA SER A 82 5.71 7.09 14.15
C SER A 82 4.29 7.09 13.62
N ILE A 83 3.66 5.92 13.52
CA ILE A 83 2.32 5.76 12.96
C ILE A 83 1.46 5.10 14.02
N THR A 84 0.24 5.61 14.21
CA THR A 84 -0.78 4.93 15.01
C THR A 84 -2.01 4.69 14.17
N LEU A 85 -2.43 3.44 14.10
CA LEU A 85 -3.73 3.05 13.60
C LEU A 85 -4.65 2.78 14.78
N GLU A 86 -5.90 3.19 14.64
CA GLU A 86 -6.97 2.81 15.56
C GLU A 86 -8.08 2.14 14.78
N LEU A 87 -8.48 0.97 15.28
CA LEU A 87 -9.67 0.27 14.89
C LEU A 87 -10.68 0.45 16.01
N ALA A 88 -11.77 1.15 15.73
CA ALA A 88 -12.82 1.39 16.71
C ALA A 88 -13.56 0.09 17.10
N ASP A 89 -13.62 -0.87 16.19
CA ASP A 89 -14.35 -2.11 16.37
C ASP A 89 -13.62 -3.28 15.69
N ILE A 90 -12.92 -4.09 16.50
CA ILE A 90 -12.24 -5.32 16.06
C ILE A 90 -13.21 -6.37 15.52
N ASP A 91 -14.50 -6.32 15.89
CA ASP A 91 -15.47 -7.28 15.42
C ASP A 91 -15.75 -7.08 13.92
N LYS A 92 -15.52 -5.87 13.40
CA LYS A 92 -15.54 -5.61 11.94
C LYS A 92 -14.40 -6.27 11.19
N LEU A 93 -13.40 -6.74 11.93
CA LEU A 93 -12.30 -7.55 11.45
C LEU A 93 -12.42 -9.02 11.88
N THR A 94 -13.61 -9.48 12.30
CA THR A 94 -13.85 -10.90 12.59
C THR A 94 -14.12 -11.70 11.33
N GLY A 95 -13.55 -12.91 11.28
CA GLY A 95 -13.64 -13.79 10.13
C GLY A 95 -12.81 -13.35 8.91
N ASN A 96 -13.45 -13.26 7.75
CA ASN A 96 -12.76 -13.25 6.47
C ASN A 96 -12.55 -11.82 5.94
N ASN A 97 -11.62 -11.05 6.52
CA ASN A 97 -11.29 -9.65 6.11
C ASN A 97 -10.66 -9.49 4.71
N LYS A 98 -10.69 -10.58 3.94
CA LYS A 98 -10.21 -10.75 2.57
C LYS A 98 -10.76 -9.65 1.63
N PRO A 99 -12.05 -9.26 1.66
CA PRO A 99 -12.57 -8.14 0.88
C PRO A 99 -11.91 -6.80 1.22
N ALA A 100 -11.69 -6.50 2.51
CA ALA A 100 -11.23 -5.19 2.95
C ALA A 100 -9.83 -4.86 2.40
N LYS A 101 -8.90 -5.83 2.40
CA LYS A 101 -7.54 -5.63 1.87
C LYS A 101 -7.52 -5.32 0.38
N LYS A 102 -8.19 -6.14 -0.42
CA LYS A 102 -8.27 -5.91 -1.87
C LYS A 102 -9.06 -4.65 -2.21
N LEU A 103 -10.15 -4.35 -1.49
CA LEU A 103 -10.88 -3.08 -1.65
C LEU A 103 -10.04 -1.87 -1.26
N PHE A 104 -9.19 -1.97 -0.23
CA PHE A 104 -8.26 -0.92 0.12
C PHE A 104 -7.29 -0.64 -1.02
N VAL A 105 -6.66 -1.69 -1.58
CA VAL A 105 -5.77 -1.56 -2.73
C VAL A 105 -6.52 -0.98 -3.94
N LEU A 106 -7.74 -1.45 -4.23
CA LEU A 106 -8.57 -0.90 -5.29
C LEU A 106 -8.92 0.57 -5.06
N ALA A 107 -9.25 0.96 -3.81
CA ALA A 107 -9.55 2.33 -3.47
C ALA A 107 -8.33 3.23 -3.71
N LEU A 108 -7.11 2.78 -3.38
CA LEU A 108 -5.88 3.51 -3.67
C LEU A 108 -5.61 3.62 -5.18
N ILE A 109 -5.82 2.55 -5.94
CA ILE A 109 -5.71 2.57 -7.41
C ILE A 109 -6.68 3.59 -7.99
N LYS A 110 -7.96 3.52 -7.61
CA LYS A 110 -9.00 4.44 -8.08
C LYS A 110 -8.74 5.86 -7.62
N ALA A 111 -8.16 6.05 -6.43
CA ALA A 111 -7.77 7.35 -5.94
C ALA A 111 -6.69 7.95 -6.84
N ASN A 112 -5.66 7.18 -7.18
CA ASN A 112 -4.63 7.62 -8.12
C ASN A 112 -5.20 7.92 -9.52
N GLU A 113 -6.17 7.13 -9.99
CA GLU A 113 -6.79 7.33 -11.31
C GLU A 113 -7.73 8.55 -11.38
N GLN A 114 -8.38 8.93 -10.27
CA GLN A 114 -9.54 9.84 -10.32
C GLN A 114 -9.50 11.02 -9.34
N ALA A 115 -8.71 10.93 -8.26
CA ALA A 115 -8.87 11.78 -7.08
C ALA A 115 -7.56 12.34 -6.52
N ILE A 116 -6.43 11.68 -6.70
CA ILE A 116 -5.11 12.11 -6.22
C ILE A 116 -4.31 12.62 -7.42
N PHE A 117 -3.87 13.87 -7.35
CA PHE A 117 -3.04 14.52 -8.36
C PHE A 117 -1.83 15.13 -7.65
N ASN A 118 -0.61 14.76 -8.05
CA ASN A 118 0.64 15.22 -7.41
C ASN A 118 0.71 14.99 -5.89
N GLY A 119 0.05 13.93 -5.39
CA GLY A 119 0.00 13.61 -3.95
C GLY A 119 -1.09 14.36 -3.17
N GLU A 120 -1.82 15.27 -3.80
CA GLU A 120 -2.93 16.01 -3.21
C GLU A 120 -4.28 15.44 -3.65
N LEU A 121 -5.26 15.46 -2.75
CA LEU A 121 -6.61 15.00 -3.03
C LEU A 121 -7.40 16.10 -3.77
N GLY A 122 -7.47 16.00 -5.10
CA GLY A 122 -8.28 16.90 -5.94
C GLY A 122 -9.79 16.63 -5.87
N ARG A 123 -10.19 15.43 -5.42
CA ARG A 123 -11.60 15.07 -5.20
C ARG A 123 -11.74 14.14 -4.01
N ASN A 124 -12.70 14.38 -3.13
CA ASN A 124 -12.92 13.57 -1.95
C ASN A 124 -13.70 12.26 -2.19
N TYR A 125 -13.81 11.81 -3.43
CA TYR A 125 -14.41 10.52 -3.75
C TYR A 125 -13.90 9.93 -5.05
N VAL A 126 -14.05 8.61 -5.15
CA VAL A 126 -13.89 7.85 -6.38
C VAL A 126 -15.18 7.10 -6.66
N SER A 127 -15.44 6.82 -7.94
CA SER A 127 -16.60 6.04 -8.36
C SER A 127 -16.21 5.02 -9.41
N PHE A 128 -16.84 3.85 -9.35
CA PHE A 128 -16.66 2.80 -10.35
C PHE A 128 -17.89 1.88 -10.42
N PRO A 129 -18.15 1.24 -11.56
CA PRO A 129 -19.22 0.25 -11.67
C PRO A 129 -18.96 -0.95 -10.76
N LEU A 130 -19.99 -1.45 -10.08
CA LEU A 130 -19.91 -2.70 -9.30
C LEU A 130 -19.46 -3.88 -10.18
N GLN A 131 -19.83 -3.87 -11.46
CA GLN A 131 -19.43 -4.86 -12.46
C GLN A 131 -17.90 -4.96 -12.61
N GLU A 132 -17.17 -3.86 -12.39
CA GLU A 132 -15.70 -3.87 -12.46
C GLU A 132 -15.08 -4.83 -11.43
N LEU A 133 -15.73 -5.04 -10.28
CA LEU A 133 -15.27 -6.03 -9.30
C LEU A 133 -15.39 -7.47 -9.80
N VAL A 134 -16.31 -7.73 -10.72
CA VAL A 134 -16.48 -9.05 -11.34
C VAL A 134 -15.52 -9.19 -12.51
N ASP A 135 -15.45 -8.17 -13.36
CA ASP A 135 -14.63 -8.18 -14.58
C ASP A 135 -13.14 -8.32 -14.27
N ASN A 136 -12.66 -7.70 -13.18
CA ASN A 136 -11.26 -7.83 -12.73
C ASN A 136 -11.00 -9.13 -11.93
N GLY A 137 -11.98 -10.04 -11.84
CA GLY A 137 -11.83 -11.32 -11.14
C GLY A 137 -11.88 -11.25 -9.61
N PHE A 138 -12.17 -10.08 -9.01
CA PHE A 138 -12.26 -9.96 -7.55
C PHE A 138 -13.44 -10.77 -6.99
N TYR A 139 -14.55 -10.84 -7.71
CA TYR A 139 -15.68 -11.70 -7.37
C TYR A 139 -16.19 -12.44 -8.60
N SER A 140 -16.72 -13.65 -8.40
CA SER A 140 -17.31 -14.42 -9.50
C SER A 140 -18.69 -13.93 -9.94
N ARG A 141 -19.41 -13.17 -9.10
CA ARG A 141 -20.80 -12.74 -9.35
C ARG A 141 -21.11 -11.40 -8.69
N LEU A 142 -22.03 -10.64 -9.29
CA LEU A 142 -22.47 -9.32 -8.80
C LEU A 142 -23.05 -9.34 -7.38
N GLN A 143 -23.76 -10.40 -7.00
CA GLN A 143 -24.33 -10.52 -5.66
C GLN A 143 -23.23 -10.58 -4.59
N SER A 144 -22.22 -11.42 -4.82
CA SER A 144 -21.05 -11.54 -3.95
C SER A 144 -20.25 -10.23 -3.94
N ALA A 145 -20.08 -9.58 -5.09
CA ALA A 145 -19.44 -8.28 -5.18
C ALA A 145 -20.14 -7.20 -4.35
N ARG A 146 -21.49 -7.15 -4.41
CA ARG A 146 -22.29 -6.20 -3.62
C ARG A 146 -22.12 -6.43 -2.12
N LYS A 147 -22.17 -7.68 -1.68
CA LYS A 147 -21.99 -8.04 -0.27
C LYS A 147 -20.56 -7.70 0.18
N GLY A 148 -19.56 -8.19 -0.56
CA GLY A 148 -18.15 -7.97 -0.23
C GLY A 148 -17.73 -6.49 -0.24
N PHE A 149 -18.29 -5.66 -1.13
CA PHE A 149 -18.10 -4.21 -1.09
C PHE A 149 -18.64 -3.60 0.20
N LYS A 150 -19.86 -3.95 0.62
CA LYS A 150 -20.44 -3.44 1.87
C LYS A 150 -19.63 -3.86 3.09
N ASP A 151 -19.37 -5.15 3.21
CA ASP A 151 -18.66 -5.73 4.36
C ASP A 151 -17.23 -5.17 4.44
N GLY A 152 -16.52 -5.11 3.32
CA GLY A 152 -15.17 -4.58 3.29
C GLY A 152 -15.10 -3.07 3.53
N MET A 153 -16.05 -2.28 3.01
CA MET A 153 -16.09 -0.84 3.31
C MET A 153 -16.55 -0.54 4.74
N ASP A 154 -17.36 -1.39 5.36
CA ASP A 154 -17.70 -1.23 6.79
C ASP A 154 -16.45 -1.37 7.68
N ALA A 155 -15.55 -2.30 7.34
CA ALA A 155 -14.24 -2.41 7.98
C ALA A 155 -13.33 -1.22 7.65
N LEU A 156 -13.25 -0.80 6.39
CA LEU A 156 -12.35 0.30 5.99
C LEU A 156 -12.78 1.67 6.54
N THR A 157 -14.08 1.88 6.75
CA THR A 157 -14.62 3.12 7.35
C THR A 157 -14.54 3.15 8.87
N SER A 158 -14.07 2.08 9.52
CA SER A 158 -13.78 2.08 10.98
C SER A 158 -12.32 2.38 11.30
N LEU A 159 -11.44 2.37 10.29
CA LEU A 159 -10.01 2.63 10.42
C LEU A 159 -9.74 4.13 10.56
N LYS A 160 -9.06 4.48 11.65
CA LYS A 160 -8.47 5.79 11.84
C LYS A 160 -6.95 5.70 11.80
N VAL A 161 -6.32 6.78 11.34
CA VAL A 161 -4.87 6.93 11.29
C VAL A 161 -4.48 8.26 11.94
N LYS A 162 -3.38 8.23 12.67
CA LYS A 162 -2.58 9.42 13.01
C LYS A 162 -1.11 9.07 12.83
N GLY A 163 -0.26 10.08 12.75
CA GLY A 163 1.17 9.84 12.82
C GLY A 163 2.00 10.87 12.09
N ARG A 164 3.30 10.59 12.07
CA ARG A 164 4.34 11.43 11.49
C ARG A 164 5.29 10.54 10.71
N ILE A 165 5.56 10.89 9.45
CA ILE A 165 6.57 10.23 8.64
C ILE A 165 7.55 11.26 8.11
N GLN A 166 8.83 11.03 8.38
CA GLN A 166 9.92 11.82 7.86
C GLN A 166 10.35 11.26 6.51
N LYS A 167 10.01 11.98 5.43
CA LYS A 167 10.41 11.66 4.05
C LYS A 167 11.86 12.08 3.79
N SER A 168 12.27 13.22 4.35
CA SER A 168 13.65 13.71 4.31
C SER A 168 13.98 14.54 5.56
N LYS A 169 15.23 15.04 5.70
CA LYS A 169 15.59 15.93 6.82
C LYS A 169 14.67 17.15 6.98
N LYS A 170 14.02 17.59 5.89
CA LYS A 170 13.17 18.81 5.84
C LYS A 170 11.72 18.55 5.44
N ASP A 171 11.37 17.31 5.07
CA ASP A 171 10.03 16.97 4.57
C ASP A 171 9.40 15.93 5.51
N VAL A 172 8.32 16.34 6.15
CA VAL A 172 7.61 15.59 7.18
C VAL A 172 6.12 15.66 6.85
N SER A 173 5.50 14.52 6.59
CA SER A 173 4.04 14.43 6.52
C SER A 173 3.51 14.07 7.91
N THR A 174 2.52 14.82 8.40
CA THR A 174 1.84 14.57 9.68
C THR A 174 0.34 14.46 9.51
N ILE A 175 -0.26 13.67 10.39
CA ILE A 175 -1.68 13.66 10.70
C ILE A 175 -1.75 13.80 12.22
N ASP A 176 -2.05 15.02 12.68
CA ASP A 176 -1.90 15.40 14.09
C ASP A 176 -2.98 14.75 14.98
N CYS A 177 -4.15 14.45 14.40
CA CYS A 177 -5.30 13.85 15.07
C CYS A 177 -5.62 12.46 14.50
N LEU A 178 -6.32 11.63 15.27
CA LEU A 178 -6.88 10.38 14.74
C LEU A 178 -8.02 10.68 13.77
N GLU A 179 -7.76 10.50 12.48
CA GLU A 179 -8.68 10.82 11.40
C GLU A 179 -9.10 9.53 10.67
N LEU A 180 -10.38 9.45 10.27
CA LEU A 180 -10.89 8.34 9.46
C LEU A 180 -10.25 8.36 8.08
N LEU A 181 -9.81 7.21 7.57
CA LEU A 181 -9.30 7.10 6.20
C LEU A 181 -10.41 7.37 5.18
N PHE A 182 -11.50 6.60 5.30
CA PHE A 182 -12.67 6.73 4.45
C PHE A 182 -13.84 7.21 5.29
N THR A 183 -14.51 8.27 4.83
CA THR A 183 -15.64 8.88 5.54
C THR A 183 -16.96 8.16 5.22
N GLY A 184 -16.98 7.31 4.19
CA GLY A 184 -18.13 6.48 3.87
C GLY A 184 -18.00 5.76 2.54
N ALA A 185 -18.97 4.89 2.25
CA ALA A 185 -19.13 4.26 0.95
C ALA A 185 -20.61 3.94 0.65
N ARG A 186 -20.97 3.88 -0.63
CA ARG A 186 -22.34 3.50 -1.04
C ARG A 186 -22.39 2.82 -2.40
N ILE A 187 -23.49 2.12 -2.65
CA ILE A 187 -23.84 1.56 -3.96
C ILE A 187 -25.17 2.16 -4.40
N VAL A 188 -25.19 2.89 -5.53
CA VAL A 188 -26.40 3.48 -6.11
C VAL A 188 -26.51 3.03 -7.57
N ARG A 189 -27.60 2.33 -7.93
CA ARG A 189 -27.87 1.85 -9.30
C ARG A 189 -26.68 1.09 -9.93
N GLY A 190 -25.96 0.30 -9.13
CA GLY A 190 -24.80 -0.47 -9.59
C GLY A 190 -23.49 0.33 -9.69
N GLN A 191 -23.48 1.60 -9.29
CA GLN A 191 -22.25 2.40 -9.13
C GLN A 191 -21.81 2.39 -7.66
N CYS A 192 -20.55 2.04 -7.42
CA CYS A 192 -19.90 2.12 -6.13
C CYS A 192 -19.25 3.50 -5.99
N THR A 193 -19.41 4.13 -4.82
CA THR A 193 -18.72 5.37 -4.47
C THR A 193 -18.02 5.19 -3.13
N ILE A 194 -16.75 5.60 -3.04
CA ILE A 194 -15.97 5.61 -1.81
C ILE A 194 -15.57 7.07 -1.53
N PHE A 195 -15.81 7.54 -0.31
CA PHE A 195 -15.50 8.90 0.13
C PHE A 195 -14.23 8.90 0.97
N PHE A 196 -13.34 9.85 0.67
CA PHE A 196 -12.02 10.03 1.25
C PHE A 196 -12.08 11.20 2.23
N ASN A 197 -11.29 11.14 3.31
CA ASN A 197 -11.21 12.24 4.25
C ASN A 197 -10.28 13.34 3.72
N GLU A 198 -10.81 14.55 3.54
CA GLU A 198 -10.06 15.74 3.09
C GLU A 198 -9.09 16.27 4.15
N ARG A 199 -9.27 15.91 5.43
CA ARG A 199 -8.41 16.35 6.53
C ARG A 199 -7.07 15.62 6.57
N ILE A 200 -6.93 14.56 5.79
CA ILE A 200 -5.71 13.76 5.72
C ILE A 200 -4.86 14.28 4.56
N ASP A 201 -3.58 14.56 4.83
CA ASP A 201 -2.56 14.61 3.78
C ASP A 201 -2.44 13.20 3.17
N TRP A 202 -3.07 12.98 2.01
CA TRP A 202 -3.01 11.68 1.33
C TRP A 202 -1.60 11.32 0.87
N GLY A 203 -0.69 12.29 0.78
CA GLY A 203 0.74 12.06 0.64
C GLY A 203 1.38 11.36 1.85
N PHE A 204 0.70 11.24 2.98
CA PHE A 204 1.08 10.39 4.13
C PHE A 204 0.88 8.89 3.83
N ILE A 205 -0.11 8.55 2.99
CA ILE A 205 -0.47 7.18 2.63
C ILE A 205 0.14 6.82 1.27
N ALA A 206 0.03 7.74 0.31
CA ALA A 206 0.51 7.67 -1.07
C ALA A 206 1.90 8.29 -1.21
N GLN A 207 2.88 7.77 -0.45
CA GLN A 207 4.24 8.33 -0.46
C GLN A 207 5.00 8.01 -1.74
N TYR A 208 4.75 6.82 -2.27
CA TYR A 208 5.40 6.27 -3.44
C TYR A 208 4.37 5.57 -4.32
N PHE A 209 4.79 5.21 -5.52
CA PHE A 209 4.02 4.35 -6.39
C PHE A 209 4.73 3.02 -6.58
N THR A 210 3.96 1.95 -6.67
CA THR A 210 4.42 0.65 -7.17
C THR A 210 3.48 0.22 -8.28
N ILE A 211 4.03 -0.49 -9.26
CA ILE A 211 3.20 -1.24 -10.20
C ILE A 211 2.62 -2.48 -9.49
N LEU A 212 1.49 -2.96 -9.99
CA LEU A 212 0.89 -4.22 -9.56
C LEU A 212 0.25 -4.91 -10.78
N PRO A 213 0.50 -6.21 -11.02
CA PRO A 213 -0.07 -6.91 -12.18
C PRO A 213 -1.60 -6.92 -12.20
N ARG A 214 -2.20 -6.89 -13.39
CA ARG A 214 -3.67 -6.85 -13.56
C ARG A 214 -4.40 -8.06 -12.96
N TYR A 215 -3.76 -9.23 -12.96
CA TYR A 215 -4.33 -10.45 -12.38
C TYR A 215 -4.42 -10.44 -10.84
N TYR A 216 -3.89 -9.42 -10.15
CA TYR A 216 -3.89 -9.32 -8.69
C TYR A 216 -5.26 -9.59 -8.04
N PHE A 217 -6.32 -9.02 -8.62
CA PHE A 217 -7.66 -9.15 -8.04
C PHE A 217 -8.25 -10.55 -8.21
N ALA A 218 -7.83 -11.29 -9.24
CA ALA A 218 -8.27 -12.65 -9.54
C ALA A 218 -7.63 -13.73 -8.63
N LEU A 219 -6.53 -13.39 -7.94
CA LEU A 219 -5.81 -14.33 -7.08
C LEU A 219 -6.59 -14.73 -5.83
N SER A 220 -6.21 -15.86 -5.23
CA SER A 220 -6.53 -16.15 -3.84
C SER A 220 -5.94 -15.09 -2.92
N ASN A 221 -6.36 -15.10 -1.66
CA ASN A 221 -5.99 -14.02 -0.76
C ASN A 221 -4.51 -14.09 -0.35
N ARG A 222 -4.00 -15.30 -0.08
CA ARG A 222 -2.58 -15.49 0.22
C ARG A 222 -1.70 -15.12 -0.97
N ALA A 223 -2.05 -15.58 -2.17
CA ALA A 223 -1.30 -15.20 -3.38
C ALA A 223 -1.36 -13.69 -3.63
N SER A 224 -2.53 -13.05 -3.44
CA SER A 224 -2.62 -11.59 -3.57
C SER A 224 -1.78 -10.85 -2.52
N ASP A 225 -1.78 -11.30 -1.26
CA ASP A 225 -0.98 -10.70 -0.19
C ASP A 225 0.51 -10.83 -0.47
N LEU A 226 0.93 -12.00 -0.98
CA LEU A 226 2.31 -12.28 -1.39
C LEU A 226 2.70 -11.40 -2.58
N LEU A 227 1.86 -11.31 -3.61
CA LEU A 227 2.13 -10.47 -4.79
C LEU A 227 2.27 -9.00 -4.42
N TYR A 228 1.33 -8.47 -3.64
CA TYR A 228 1.41 -7.09 -3.17
C TYR A 228 2.71 -6.86 -2.39
N TYR A 229 3.08 -7.80 -1.52
CA TYR A 229 4.30 -7.70 -0.73
C TYR A 229 5.57 -7.78 -1.59
N ILE A 230 5.63 -8.69 -2.55
CA ILE A 230 6.72 -8.81 -3.51
C ILE A 230 6.94 -7.48 -4.23
N PHE A 231 5.88 -6.86 -4.76
CA PHE A 231 6.01 -5.60 -5.49
C PHE A 231 6.33 -4.40 -4.57
N TYR A 232 5.79 -4.41 -3.34
CA TYR A 232 6.16 -3.44 -2.31
C TYR A 232 7.65 -3.51 -1.93
N ILE A 233 8.23 -4.72 -1.84
CA ILE A 233 9.66 -4.93 -1.58
C ILE A 233 10.49 -4.64 -2.83
N ALA A 234 10.05 -5.06 -4.02
CA ALA A 234 10.74 -4.79 -5.29
C ALA A 234 11.05 -3.30 -5.47
N ARG A 235 10.09 -2.43 -5.12
CA ARG A 235 10.27 -0.97 -5.12
C ARG A 235 11.43 -0.49 -4.23
N GLN A 236 11.69 -1.17 -3.12
CA GLN A 236 12.78 -0.85 -2.19
C GLN A 236 14.12 -1.42 -2.66
N HIS A 237 14.07 -2.47 -3.49
CA HIS A 237 15.22 -3.19 -4.03
C HIS A 237 15.48 -2.89 -5.51
N THR A 238 15.10 -1.70 -6.00
CA THR A 238 15.29 -1.30 -7.41
C THR A 238 16.74 -1.40 -7.88
N ARG A 239 17.70 -1.09 -6.99
CA ARG A 239 19.14 -1.24 -7.28
C ARG A 239 19.58 -2.70 -7.44
N ASP A 240 19.00 -3.62 -6.66
CA ASP A 240 19.32 -5.04 -6.76
C ASP A 240 18.71 -5.63 -8.04
N ILE A 241 17.50 -5.22 -8.40
CA ILE A 241 16.84 -5.57 -9.66
C ILE A 241 17.69 -5.07 -10.84
N GLU A 242 18.14 -3.82 -10.82
CA GLU A 242 18.95 -3.24 -11.91
C GLU A 242 20.32 -3.93 -12.06
N ARG A 243 20.98 -4.29 -10.95
CA ARG A 243 22.36 -4.84 -10.99
C ARG A 243 22.42 -6.36 -11.12
N ARG A 244 21.53 -7.07 -10.43
CA ARG A 244 21.55 -8.55 -10.32
C ARG A 244 20.40 -9.21 -11.08
N GLY A 245 19.35 -8.46 -11.42
CA GLY A 245 18.13 -8.99 -12.03
C GLY A 245 17.17 -9.66 -11.03
N TYR A 246 17.51 -9.68 -9.73
CA TYR A 246 16.71 -10.33 -8.71
C TYR A 246 16.92 -9.73 -7.32
N PHE A 247 15.99 -10.01 -6.42
CA PHE A 247 16.12 -9.80 -4.98
C PHE A 247 15.53 -11.01 -4.23
N THR A 248 15.69 -11.05 -2.90
CA THR A 248 15.26 -12.20 -2.09
C THR A 248 14.34 -11.77 -0.95
N ILE A 249 13.38 -12.62 -0.59
CA ILE A 249 12.53 -12.48 0.58
C ILE A 249 12.61 -13.75 1.41
N GLY A 250 13.00 -13.67 2.68
CA GLY A 250 13.04 -14.83 3.57
C GLY A 250 11.67 -15.43 3.86
N PHE A 251 11.58 -16.74 4.04
CA PHE A 251 10.29 -17.41 4.29
C PHE A 251 9.66 -17.00 5.63
N ARG A 252 10.46 -16.64 6.64
CA ARG A 252 9.96 -16.00 7.87
C ARG A 252 9.16 -14.73 7.59
N ALA A 253 9.63 -13.90 6.66
CA ALA A 253 8.93 -12.68 6.25
C ALA A 253 7.62 -13.01 5.49
N ILE A 254 7.64 -14.03 4.64
CA ILE A 254 6.44 -14.49 3.92
C ILE A 254 5.42 -15.10 4.88
N GLN A 255 5.84 -15.94 5.84
CA GLN A 255 4.99 -16.49 6.89
C GLN A 255 4.28 -15.38 7.67
N SER A 256 5.05 -14.38 8.09
CA SER A 256 4.54 -13.19 8.78
C SER A 256 3.53 -12.43 7.91
N ARG A 257 3.87 -12.19 6.63
CA ARG A 257 2.98 -11.47 5.70
C ARG A 257 1.67 -12.19 5.45
N LEU A 258 1.72 -13.51 5.26
CA LEU A 258 0.58 -14.37 4.97
C LEU A 258 -0.24 -14.72 6.22
N GLN A 259 0.18 -14.22 7.40
CA GLN A 259 -0.47 -14.47 8.69
C GLN A 259 -0.60 -15.97 9.00
N LEU A 260 0.42 -16.75 8.63
CA LEU A 260 0.46 -18.18 8.88
C LEU A 260 0.79 -18.44 10.35
N PRO A 261 0.36 -19.58 10.93
CA PRO A 261 0.70 -19.91 12.31
C PRO A 261 2.22 -20.04 12.51
N GLY A 262 2.66 -19.87 13.76
CA GLY A 262 4.02 -20.22 14.16
C GLY A 262 4.26 -21.72 14.09
N GLU A 263 5.53 -22.12 14.07
CA GLU A 263 5.95 -23.53 14.10
C GLU A 263 5.89 -24.14 15.51
N ILE A 264 6.03 -23.33 16.56
CA ILE A 264 6.02 -23.80 17.95
C ILE A 264 4.59 -24.20 18.34
N GLY A 265 4.41 -25.44 18.79
CA GLY A 265 3.10 -25.97 19.19
C GLY A 265 2.17 -26.28 18.01
N ASN A 266 2.67 -26.21 16.77
CA ASN A 266 1.91 -26.53 15.58
C ASN A 266 2.04 -28.02 15.25
N THR A 267 0.91 -28.72 15.23
CA THR A 267 0.85 -30.17 15.05
C THR A 267 1.18 -30.62 13.62
N ASP A 268 1.03 -29.73 12.64
CA ASP A 268 1.31 -30.03 11.23
C ASP A 268 1.85 -28.78 10.50
N PRO A 269 3.11 -28.39 10.76
CA PRO A 269 3.72 -27.20 10.16
C PRO A 269 3.87 -27.31 8.64
N GLN A 270 3.98 -28.53 8.11
CA GLN A 270 4.08 -28.76 6.67
C GLN A 270 2.80 -28.32 5.96
N ARG A 271 1.63 -28.75 6.44
CA ARG A 271 0.33 -28.38 5.85
C ARG A 271 -0.09 -26.95 6.16
N THR A 272 0.33 -26.40 7.30
CA THR A 272 -0.17 -25.10 7.78
C THR A 272 0.76 -23.93 7.50
N ILE A 273 2.04 -24.19 7.19
CA ILE A 273 3.05 -23.18 6.88
C ILE A 273 3.66 -23.40 5.50
N LYS A 274 4.38 -24.51 5.27
CA LYS A 274 5.12 -24.75 4.01
C LYS A 274 4.18 -24.77 2.81
N LYS A 275 3.19 -25.66 2.83
CA LYS A 275 2.22 -25.83 1.73
C LYS A 275 1.48 -24.52 1.38
N PRO A 276 0.95 -23.73 2.34
CA PRO A 276 0.34 -22.45 2.02
C PRO A 276 1.26 -21.40 1.37
N ILE A 277 2.56 -21.48 1.61
CA ILE A 277 3.55 -20.63 0.93
C ILE A 277 3.74 -21.12 -0.50
N GLU A 278 3.93 -22.42 -0.68
CA GLU A 278 4.12 -23.06 -1.99
C GLU A 278 2.89 -22.89 -2.89
N ASP A 279 1.68 -23.18 -2.38
CA ASP A 279 0.41 -23.00 -3.09
C ASP A 279 0.25 -21.54 -3.56
N ALA A 280 0.69 -20.58 -2.74
CA ALA A 280 0.63 -19.16 -3.09
C ALA A 280 1.66 -18.79 -4.17
N ILE A 281 2.87 -19.37 -4.15
CA ILE A 281 3.89 -19.17 -5.18
C ILE A 281 3.42 -19.76 -6.51
N GLU A 282 2.96 -21.01 -6.50
CA GLU A 282 2.48 -21.73 -7.69
C GLU A 282 1.32 -20.98 -8.36
N GLU A 283 0.35 -20.50 -7.57
CA GLU A 283 -0.76 -19.70 -8.11
C GLU A 283 -0.28 -18.42 -8.82
N LEU A 284 0.75 -17.76 -8.28
CA LEU A 284 1.33 -16.57 -8.91
C LEU A 284 1.99 -16.88 -10.25
N GLU A 285 2.74 -17.98 -10.34
CA GLU A 285 3.40 -18.40 -11.57
C GLU A 285 2.36 -18.79 -12.63
N ILE A 286 1.35 -19.58 -12.27
CA ILE A 286 0.25 -19.96 -13.17
C ILE A 286 -0.45 -18.72 -13.70
N LYS A 287 -0.88 -17.81 -12.81
CA LYS A 287 -1.64 -16.61 -13.20
C LYS A 287 -0.80 -15.62 -14.01
N HIS A 288 0.50 -15.54 -13.75
CA HIS A 288 1.41 -14.73 -14.55
C HIS A 288 1.53 -15.28 -15.97
N CYS A 289 1.79 -16.58 -16.10
CA CYS A 289 1.87 -17.26 -17.40
C CYS A 289 0.56 -17.16 -18.19
N GLU A 290 -0.59 -17.36 -17.54
CA GLU A 290 -1.92 -17.20 -18.16
C GLU A 290 -2.16 -15.78 -18.69
N GLN A 291 -1.74 -14.76 -17.94
CA GLN A 291 -2.05 -13.37 -18.28
C GLN A 291 -1.08 -12.77 -19.33
N TYR A 292 0.21 -13.07 -19.24
CA TYR A 292 1.24 -12.40 -20.04
C TYR A 292 1.97 -13.32 -21.02
N GLY A 293 1.81 -14.64 -20.90
CA GLY A 293 2.46 -15.61 -21.79
C GLY A 293 3.99 -15.56 -21.76
N ASN A 294 4.58 -15.08 -20.66
CA ASN A 294 6.03 -14.93 -20.52
C ASN A 294 6.51 -15.32 -19.11
N THR A 295 7.82 -15.29 -18.92
CA THR A 295 8.50 -15.62 -17.66
C THR A 295 9.28 -14.41 -17.11
N GLU A 296 8.79 -13.18 -17.36
CA GLU A 296 9.45 -11.95 -16.91
C GLU A 296 9.36 -11.76 -15.39
N PHE A 297 8.40 -12.42 -14.75
CA PHE A 297 8.29 -12.54 -13.30
C PHE A 297 8.56 -13.99 -12.87
N GLY A 298 9.75 -14.25 -12.32
CA GLY A 298 10.16 -15.58 -11.88
C GLY A 298 10.21 -15.70 -10.36
N LEU A 299 9.72 -16.82 -9.83
CA LEU A 299 9.67 -17.11 -8.40
C LEU A 299 10.39 -18.42 -8.10
N LEU A 300 11.63 -18.35 -7.62
CA LEU A 300 12.41 -19.54 -7.28
C LEU A 300 12.51 -19.70 -5.76
N PRO A 301 11.77 -20.62 -5.13
CA PRO A 301 12.00 -20.95 -3.74
C PRO A 301 13.35 -21.68 -3.59
N VAL A 302 14.14 -21.27 -2.60
CA VAL A 302 15.46 -21.83 -2.29
C VAL A 302 15.50 -22.23 -0.83
N TYR A 303 15.57 -23.54 -0.58
CA TYR A 303 15.63 -24.14 0.74
C TYR A 303 16.11 -25.60 0.64
N ASP A 304 16.48 -26.23 1.76
CA ASP A 304 16.74 -27.68 1.81
C ASP A 304 15.43 -28.45 2.02
N ASP A 305 15.07 -29.32 1.08
CA ASP A 305 13.84 -30.10 1.09
C ASP A 305 13.67 -30.98 2.34
N ASN A 306 14.77 -31.38 2.96
CA ASN A 306 14.77 -32.23 4.15
C ASN A 306 14.89 -31.44 5.46
N ALA A 307 14.99 -30.11 5.37
CA ALA A 307 15.15 -29.26 6.54
C ALA A 307 13.90 -29.29 7.45
N PRO A 308 14.07 -29.29 8.78
CA PRO A 308 12.98 -29.01 9.71
C PRO A 308 12.31 -27.67 9.40
N ILE A 309 11.02 -27.50 9.75
CA ILE A 309 10.26 -26.29 9.39
C ILE A 309 10.90 -24.99 9.91
N ALA A 310 11.56 -25.02 11.06
CA ALA A 310 12.26 -23.85 11.60
C ALA A 310 13.41 -23.43 10.68
N ASP A 311 14.18 -24.40 10.21
CA ASP A 311 15.31 -24.18 9.31
C ASP A 311 14.84 -23.76 7.90
N TYR A 312 13.74 -24.35 7.41
CA TYR A 312 13.03 -23.86 6.23
C TYR A 312 12.65 -22.37 6.37
N LEU A 313 12.14 -21.94 7.51
CA LEU A 313 11.69 -20.56 7.70
C LEU A 313 12.86 -19.57 7.88
N ASP A 314 13.90 -19.97 8.62
CA ASP A 314 15.02 -19.10 8.98
C ASP A 314 16.07 -19.00 7.87
N ASN A 315 16.35 -20.09 7.16
CA ASN A 315 17.38 -20.16 6.12
C ASN A 315 16.79 -20.22 4.70
N GLY A 316 15.52 -20.60 4.56
CA GLY A 316 14.84 -20.60 3.26
C GLY A 316 14.40 -19.21 2.82
N TYR A 317 14.44 -18.98 1.51
CA TYR A 317 14.04 -17.72 0.91
C TYR A 317 13.43 -17.92 -0.47
N LEU A 318 12.60 -16.97 -0.87
CA LEU A 318 12.13 -16.83 -2.23
C LEU A 318 13.09 -15.90 -2.98
N LYS A 319 13.63 -16.35 -4.11
CA LYS A 319 14.35 -15.52 -5.08
C LYS A 319 13.35 -15.00 -6.12
N ILE A 320 13.21 -13.69 -6.21
CA ILE A 320 12.29 -13.03 -7.13
C ILE A 320 13.10 -12.43 -8.27
N GLU A 321 12.89 -12.93 -9.49
CA GLU A 321 13.45 -12.36 -10.70
C GLU A 321 12.42 -11.45 -11.38
N LEU A 322 12.83 -10.23 -11.70
CA LEU A 322 12.02 -9.28 -12.47
C LEU A 322 12.82 -8.86 -13.69
N LYS A 323 12.27 -9.10 -14.87
CA LYS A 323 12.90 -8.81 -16.18
C LYS A 323 11.96 -7.98 -17.04
N GLY A 324 12.48 -7.56 -18.20
CA GLY A 324 11.70 -6.92 -19.26
C GLY A 324 10.86 -5.73 -18.77
N SER A 325 9.57 -5.76 -19.10
CA SER A 325 8.62 -4.67 -18.81
C SER A 325 8.51 -4.34 -17.32
N PHE A 326 8.56 -5.37 -16.46
CA PHE A 326 8.47 -5.23 -15.01
C PHE A 326 9.68 -4.51 -14.43
N ALA A 327 10.88 -4.95 -14.80
CA ALA A 327 12.12 -4.33 -14.33
C ALA A 327 12.22 -2.87 -14.80
N ASN A 328 11.93 -2.62 -16.08
CA ASN A 328 11.99 -1.28 -16.66
C ASN A 328 11.06 -0.30 -15.94
N MET A 329 9.82 -0.69 -15.66
CA MET A 329 8.89 0.18 -14.93
C MET A 329 9.35 0.50 -13.50
N PHE A 330 9.90 -0.48 -12.78
CA PHE A 330 10.46 -0.20 -11.45
C PHE A 330 11.64 0.77 -11.50
N ILE A 331 12.51 0.63 -12.51
CA ILE A 331 13.64 1.51 -12.73
C ILE A 331 13.16 2.93 -13.09
N ASP A 332 12.16 3.05 -13.97
CA ASP A 332 11.61 4.33 -14.40
C ASP A 332 10.90 5.07 -13.26
N ILE A 333 10.04 4.36 -12.50
CA ILE A 333 9.40 4.91 -11.29
C ILE A 333 10.47 5.38 -10.30
N SER A 334 11.53 4.59 -10.08
CA SER A 334 12.64 4.96 -9.20
C SER A 334 13.36 6.23 -9.67
N LYS A 335 13.60 6.37 -10.98
CA LYS A 335 14.25 7.55 -11.58
C LYS A 335 13.37 8.79 -11.47
N ASP A 336 12.07 8.68 -11.73
CA ASP A 336 11.14 9.81 -11.64
C ASP A 336 10.92 10.26 -10.18
N VAL A 337 10.82 9.31 -9.24
CA VAL A 337 10.81 9.65 -7.80
C VAL A 337 12.10 10.34 -7.39
N THR A 338 13.26 9.88 -7.88
CA THR A 338 14.56 10.52 -7.60
C THR A 338 14.60 11.95 -8.13
N LYS A 339 14.14 12.18 -9.37
CA LYS A 339 14.06 13.53 -9.97
C LYS A 339 13.11 14.44 -9.20
N GLN A 340 11.96 13.94 -8.75
CA GLN A 340 11.02 14.72 -7.94
C GLN A 340 11.64 15.12 -6.60
N ILE A 341 12.33 14.20 -5.93
CA ILE A 341 13.05 14.47 -4.68
C ILE A 341 14.16 15.51 -4.90
N GLU A 342 14.98 15.38 -5.93
CA GLU A 342 16.04 16.34 -6.26
C GLU A 342 15.48 17.74 -6.58
N THR A 343 14.37 17.81 -7.31
CA THR A 343 13.72 19.07 -7.66
C THR A 343 13.12 19.75 -6.42
N ALA A 344 12.50 18.98 -5.52
CA ALA A 344 11.99 19.49 -4.25
C ALA A 344 13.12 19.98 -3.33
N GLN A 345 14.26 19.28 -3.28
CA GLN A 345 15.44 19.70 -2.53
C GLN A 345 16.01 21.02 -3.04
N LYS A 346 16.20 21.15 -4.36
CA LYS A 346 16.68 22.40 -5.00
C LYS A 346 15.71 23.57 -4.78
N ARG A 347 14.39 23.32 -4.79
CA ARG A 347 13.38 24.34 -4.49
C ARG A 347 13.49 24.82 -3.04
N ASN A 348 13.70 23.90 -2.10
CA ASN A 348 13.86 24.23 -0.69
C ASN A 348 15.17 24.97 -0.38
N GLU A 349 16.27 24.64 -1.07
CA GLU A 349 17.53 25.38 -0.98
C GLU A 349 17.35 26.84 -1.43
N ARG A 350 16.68 27.06 -2.57
CA ARG A 350 16.36 28.41 -3.06
C ARG A 350 15.45 29.22 -2.12
N ILE A 351 14.51 28.56 -1.43
CA ILE A 351 13.63 29.23 -0.46
C ILE A 351 14.44 29.65 0.78
N ILE A 352 15.34 28.80 1.26
CA ILE A 352 16.22 29.09 2.41
C ILE A 352 17.21 30.20 2.06
N GLU A 353 17.84 30.15 0.89
CA GLU A 353 18.73 31.22 0.41
C GLU A 353 18.00 32.57 0.31
N ARG A 354 16.77 32.57 -0.22
CA ARG A 354 15.94 33.79 -0.27
C ARG A 354 15.58 34.29 1.14
N ALA A 355 15.24 33.41 2.07
CA ALA A 355 14.91 33.79 3.44
C ALA A 355 16.12 34.38 4.17
N ILE A 356 17.32 33.80 3.98
CA ILE A 356 18.58 34.34 4.50
C ILE A 356 18.86 35.71 3.89
N ALA A 357 18.77 35.85 2.56
CA ALA A 357 18.99 37.12 1.87
C ALA A 357 18.04 38.23 2.34
N ILE A 358 16.76 37.91 2.55
CA ILE A 358 15.76 38.85 3.08
C ILE A 358 16.08 39.25 4.52
N ASN A 359 16.48 38.31 5.38
CA ASN A 359 16.85 38.63 6.76
C ASN A 359 18.14 39.46 6.84
N THR A 360 19.13 39.17 6.00
CA THR A 360 20.37 39.95 5.92
C THR A 360 20.10 41.36 5.38
N ALA A 361 19.23 41.52 4.37
CA ALA A 361 18.82 42.83 3.87
C ALA A 361 18.12 43.66 4.96
N LYS A 362 17.17 43.05 5.70
CA LYS A 362 16.50 43.72 6.83
C LYS A 362 17.44 44.13 7.96
N GLN A 363 18.49 43.34 8.22
CA GLN A 363 19.51 43.68 9.22
C GLN A 363 20.44 44.82 8.77
N LEU A 364 20.64 44.96 7.46
CA LEU A 364 21.44 46.04 6.88
C LEU A 364 20.64 47.35 6.77
N GLU A 365 19.33 47.29 6.55
CA GLU A 365 18.43 48.47 6.56
C GLU A 365 18.11 48.99 7.97
N ALA A 366 18.35 48.19 9.01
CA ALA A 366 18.17 48.55 10.42
C ALA A 366 19.43 49.15 11.08
N LYS A 367 20.51 49.34 10.30
CA LYS A 367 21.70 50.12 10.65
C LYS A 367 21.68 51.42 9.88
#